data_AF-A0A966YJM1-F1
#
_entry.id   AF-A0A966YJM1-F1
#
_cell.length_a   1.000
_cell.length_b   1.000
_cell.length_c   1.000
_cell.angle_alpha   90.00
_cell.angle_beta   90.00
_cell.angle_gamma   90.00
#
_symmetry.space_group_name_H-M   'P 1'
#
loop_
_entity.id
_entity.type
_entity.pdbx_description
1 polymer ?
#
loop_
_entity_poly.entity_id
_entity_poly.type
_entity_poly.pdbx_seq_one_letter_code
_entity_poly.pdbx_strand_id
1 'polypeptide(L)'
;RERGLFYRMQRKGMVDRIVTDEEISHAVEHPPQTTRARLRGEFIKRAKERKRDYTVDWVHLKLNDQAQRTVLCKDPFKAEDERVDKLIASL
;
A
#
# COMPACT_ATOMS: atom_id res chain seq x y z
N ARG A 1 -21.46 3.99 -7.25
CA ARG A 1 -21.97 3.87 -5.86
C ARG A 1 -23.43 4.34 -5.71
N GLU A 2 -24.19 4.57 -6.79
CA GLU A 2 -25.48 5.28 -6.67
C GLU A 2 -26.73 4.38 -6.52
N ARG A 3 -26.68 3.18 -7.12
CA ARG A 3 -27.82 2.26 -7.18
C ARG A 3 -28.04 1.41 -5.92
N GLY A 4 -27.00 1.17 -5.13
CA GLY A 4 -27.09 0.32 -3.94
C GLY A 4 -27.97 0.93 -2.84
N LEU A 5 -28.82 0.11 -2.21
CA LEU A 5 -29.72 0.56 -1.13
C LEU A 5 -28.97 1.23 0.02
N PHE A 6 -27.82 0.68 0.41
CA PHE A 6 -26.93 1.25 1.43
C PHE A 6 -26.60 2.72 1.15
N TYR A 7 -26.08 3.04 -0.04
CA TYR A 7 -25.68 4.41 -0.38
C TYR A 7 -26.88 5.37 -0.47
N ARG A 8 -28.08 4.87 -0.80
CA ARG A 8 -29.32 5.69 -0.76
C ARG A 8 -29.71 6.04 0.68
N MET A 9 -29.59 5.09 1.60
CA MET A 9 -29.87 5.31 3.03
C MET A 9 -28.82 6.21 3.67
N GLN A 10 -27.54 5.99 3.36
CA GLN A 10 -26.44 6.84 3.83
C GLN A 10 -26.64 8.31 3.42
N ARG A 11 -27.00 8.58 2.15
CA ARG A 11 -27.31 9.96 1.69
C ARG A 11 -28.51 10.59 2.39
N LYS A 12 -29.42 9.78 2.93
CA LYS A 12 -30.57 10.23 3.72
C LYS A 12 -30.26 10.37 5.22
N GLY A 13 -29.01 10.20 5.64
CA GLY A 13 -28.62 10.28 7.05
C GLY A 13 -29.10 9.10 7.91
N MET A 14 -29.47 7.97 7.27
CA MET A 14 -29.99 6.78 7.95
C MET A 14 -28.91 5.75 8.28
N VAL A 15 -27.64 6.10 8.07
CA VAL A 15 -26.47 5.25 8.31
C VAL A 15 -25.41 6.09 8.99
N ASP A 16 -24.99 5.67 10.18
CA ASP A 16 -23.90 6.30 10.90
C ASP A 16 -22.56 6.02 10.20
N ARG A 17 -21.71 7.06 10.16
CA ARG A 17 -20.40 7.00 9.51
C ARG A 17 -19.30 7.17 10.54
N ILE A 18 -18.27 6.34 10.43
CA ILE A 18 -17.04 6.45 11.23
C ILE A 18 -15.90 7.16 10.49
N VAL A 19 -16.00 7.28 9.17
CA VAL A 19 -15.02 7.94 8.30
C VAL A 19 -15.70 8.72 7.17
N THR A 20 -15.04 9.76 6.69
CA THR A 20 -15.49 10.61 5.59
C THR A 20 -15.18 10.00 4.21
N ASP A 21 -15.74 10.57 3.14
CA ASP A 21 -15.45 10.12 1.77
C ASP A 21 -14.03 10.52 1.34
N GLU A 22 -13.51 11.62 1.88
CA GLU A 22 -12.14 12.09 1.70
C GLU A 22 -11.13 11.10 2.30
N GLU A 23 -11.37 10.62 3.54
CA GLU A 23 -10.51 9.63 4.20
C GLU A 23 -10.47 8.32 3.41
N ILE A 24 -11.62 7.84 2.93
CA ILE A 24 -11.71 6.66 2.06
C ILE A 24 -10.93 6.88 0.77
N SER A 25 -11.09 8.04 0.13
CA SER A 25 -10.44 8.35 -1.15
C SER A 25 -8.92 8.46 -0.99
N HIS A 26 -8.45 9.06 0.10
CA HIS A 26 -7.03 9.13 0.43
C HIS A 26 -6.42 7.73 0.60
N ALA A 27 -7.12 6.83 1.31
CA ALA A 27 -6.65 5.46 1.60
C ALA A 27 -6.58 4.54 0.37
N VAL A 28 -7.18 4.92 -0.78
CA VAL A 28 -7.02 4.19 -2.05
C VAL A 28 -5.58 4.26 -2.54
N GLU A 29 -4.94 5.42 -2.42
CA GLU A 29 -3.59 5.67 -2.94
C GLU A 29 -2.52 5.61 -1.84
N HIS A 30 -2.91 5.81 -0.58
CA HIS A 30 -1.98 5.91 0.54
C HIS A 30 -2.15 4.74 1.50
N PRO A 31 -1.17 3.82 1.59
CA PRO A 31 -1.23 2.74 2.57
C PRO A 31 -1.14 3.28 4.01
N PRO A 32 -1.49 2.47 5.03
CA PRO A 32 -1.27 2.82 6.43
C PRO A 32 0.21 3.10 6.72
N GLN A 33 0.50 4.31 7.21
CA GLN A 33 1.87 4.80 7.42
C GLN A 33 2.58 4.20 8.65
N THR A 34 1.85 3.48 9.50
CA THR A 34 2.33 2.94 10.77
C THR A 34 2.65 1.44 10.72
N THR A 35 2.65 0.84 9.52
CA THR A 35 2.85 -0.61 9.34
C THR A 35 3.74 -0.89 8.14
N ARG A 36 4.15 -2.16 7.98
CA ARG A 36 4.91 -2.61 6.79
C ARG A 36 4.18 -2.37 5.46
N ALA A 37 2.87 -2.11 5.47
CA ALA A 37 2.13 -1.75 4.27
C ALA A 37 2.69 -0.47 3.62
N ARG A 38 3.24 0.45 4.43
CA ARG A 38 3.97 1.64 3.93
C ARG A 38 5.17 1.24 3.09
N LEU A 39 6.05 0.39 3.63
CA LEU A 39 7.25 -0.12 2.96
C LEU A 39 6.91 -0.79 1.62
N ARG A 40 5.88 -1.63 1.63
CA ARG A 40 5.40 -2.31 0.42
C ARG A 40 4.86 -1.32 -0.61
N GLY A 41 4.05 -0.34 -0.19
CA GLY A 41 3.49 0.67 -1.08
C GLY A 41 4.56 1.52 -1.74
N GLU A 42 5.54 2.01 -0.96
CA GLU A 42 6.68 2.76 -1.48
C GLU A 42 7.50 1.95 -2.48
N PHE A 43 7.82 0.68 -2.17
CA PHE A 43 8.54 -0.19 -3.10
C PHE A 43 7.79 -0.38 -4.43
N ILE A 44 6.48 -0.70 -4.37
CA ILE A 44 5.64 -0.87 -5.57
C ILE A 44 5.59 0.43 -6.38
N LYS A 45 5.37 1.56 -5.72
CA LYS A 45 5.29 2.87 -6.38
C LYS A 45 6.56 3.16 -7.16
N ARG A 46 7.72 3.04 -6.49
CA ARG A 46 9.03 3.31 -7.10
C ARG A 46 9.38 2.33 -8.22
N ALA A 47 9.08 1.04 -8.04
CA ALA A 47 9.33 0.05 -9.08
C ALA A 47 8.48 0.29 -10.34
N LYS A 48 7.20 0.70 -10.17
CA LYS A 48 6.33 1.10 -11.28
C LYS A 48 6.85 2.36 -12.00
N GLU A 49 7.22 3.40 -11.26
CA GLU A 49 7.80 4.63 -11.83
C GLU A 49 9.05 4.35 -12.68
N ARG A 50 9.88 3.39 -12.23
CA ARG A 50 11.12 2.97 -12.91
C ARG A 50 10.93 1.86 -13.95
N LYS A 51 9.69 1.38 -14.16
CA LYS A 51 9.37 0.26 -15.07
C LYS A 51 10.22 -0.99 -14.82
N ARG A 52 10.45 -1.34 -13.55
CA ARG A 52 11.21 -2.53 -13.15
C ARG A 52 10.26 -3.68 -12.86
N ASP A 53 10.65 -4.89 -13.26
CA ASP A 53 9.90 -6.10 -12.92
C ASP A 53 10.11 -6.49 -11.47
N TYR A 54 9.02 -6.73 -10.74
CA TYR A 54 9.06 -7.04 -9.31
C TYR A 54 8.01 -8.10 -8.94
N THR A 55 8.23 -8.74 -7.78
CA THR A 55 7.27 -9.66 -7.17
C THR A 55 7.13 -9.33 -5.69
N VAL A 56 5.91 -9.27 -5.20
CA VAL A 56 5.60 -8.84 -3.84
C VAL A 56 4.52 -9.72 -3.24
N ASP A 57 4.67 -10.05 -1.96
CA ASP A 57 3.60 -10.60 -1.13
C ASP A 57 3.45 -9.80 0.20
N TRP A 58 2.95 -10.43 1.26
CA TRP A 58 2.80 -9.79 2.58
C TRP A 58 4.11 -9.55 3.32
N VAL A 59 5.13 -10.37 3.05
CA VAL A 59 6.43 -10.35 3.74
C VAL A 59 7.61 -10.22 2.78
N HIS A 60 7.50 -10.60 1.51
CA HIS A 60 8.58 -10.51 0.53
C HIS A 60 8.41 -9.30 -0.40
N LEU A 61 9.49 -8.53 -0.55
CA LEU A 61 9.66 -7.54 -1.60
C LEU A 61 10.84 -7.97 -2.47
N LYS A 62 10.58 -8.33 -3.73
CA LYS A 62 11.59 -8.90 -4.64
C LYS A 62 11.69 -8.09 -5.93
N LEU A 63 12.92 -7.78 -6.33
CA LEU A 63 13.24 -7.24 -7.65
C LEU A 63 13.68 -8.38 -8.58
N ASN A 64 13.09 -8.45 -9.77
CA ASN A 64 13.34 -9.52 -10.73
C ASN A 64 14.47 -9.16 -11.71
N ASP A 65 15.61 -8.70 -11.19
CA ASP A 65 16.81 -8.41 -11.98
C ASP A 65 17.78 -9.61 -12.02
N GLN A 66 18.96 -9.47 -12.64
CA GLN A 66 19.94 -10.58 -12.68
C GLN A 66 20.37 -11.05 -11.28
N ALA A 67 20.37 -10.16 -10.28
CA ALA A 67 20.77 -10.45 -8.91
C ALA A 67 19.61 -10.97 -8.03
N GLN A 68 18.36 -10.92 -8.51
CA GLN A 68 17.14 -11.40 -7.85
C GLN A 68 17.03 -10.95 -6.37
N ARG A 69 17.23 -9.66 -6.12
CA ARG A 69 17.33 -9.10 -4.76
C ARG A 69 15.99 -9.14 -4.03
N THR A 70 15.99 -9.68 -2.81
CA THR A 70 14.78 -9.86 -1.98
C THR A 70 14.98 -9.32 -0.58
N VAL A 71 13.99 -8.60 -0.05
CA VAL A 71 13.92 -8.14 1.35
C VAL A 71 12.70 -8.74 2.05
N LEU A 72 12.88 -9.15 3.30
CA LEU A 72 11.86 -9.80 4.12
C LEU A 72 11.37 -8.90 5.27
N CYS A 73 10.08 -8.60 5.26
CA CYS A 73 9.35 -7.74 6.20
C CYS A 73 8.44 -8.57 7.12
N LYS A 74 9.04 -9.38 8.01
CA LYS A 74 8.30 -10.27 8.93
C LYS A 74 7.46 -9.53 9.96
N ASP A 75 8.00 -8.44 10.52
CA ASP A 75 7.30 -7.62 11.52
C ASP A 75 6.20 -6.78 10.85
N PRO A 76 4.91 -6.98 11.20
CA PRO A 76 3.82 -6.20 10.62
C PRO A 76 3.81 -4.73 11.07
N PHE A 77 4.37 -4.41 12.23
CA PHE A 77 4.35 -3.06 12.82
C PHE A 77 5.55 -2.21 12.41
N LYS A 78 6.60 -2.83 11.88
CA LYS A 78 7.77 -2.10 11.37
C LYS A 78 7.42 -1.35 10.09
N ALA A 79 7.22 -0.04 10.22
CA ALA A 79 6.91 0.85 9.11
C ALA A 79 8.15 1.38 8.39
N GLU A 80 9.34 1.25 8.95
CA GLU A 80 10.62 1.77 8.45
C GLU A 80 11.67 0.66 8.47
N ASP A 81 12.39 0.43 7.37
CA ASP A 81 13.42 -0.60 7.29
C ASP A 81 14.50 -0.21 6.27
N GLU A 82 15.72 0.06 6.74
CA GLU A 82 16.84 0.48 5.90
C GLU A 82 17.14 -0.48 4.74
N ARG A 83 16.83 -1.78 4.89
CA ARG A 83 17.04 -2.76 3.83
C ARG A 83 16.09 -2.52 2.67
N VAL A 84 14.86 -2.08 2.96
CA VAL A 84 13.87 -1.67 1.95
C VAL A 84 14.31 -0.35 1.31
N ASP A 85 14.80 0.61 2.10
CA ASP A 85 15.28 1.89 1.56
C ASP A 85 16.45 1.68 0.59
N LYS A 86 17.41 0.82 0.94
CA LYS A 86 18.53 0.43 0.06
C LYS A 86 18.05 -0.29 -1.20
N LEU A 87 17.04 -1.16 -1.08
CA LEU A 87 16.45 -1.82 -2.23
C LEU A 87 15.79 -0.81 -3.16
N ILE A 88 15.00 0.14 -2.62
CA ILE A 88 14.34 1.20 -3.39
C ILE A 88 15.36 2.13 -4.06
N ALA A 89 16.41 2.54 -3.36
CA ALA A 89 17.47 3.39 -3.90
C ALA A 89 18.20 2.76 -5.10
N SER A 90 18.08 1.44 -5.27
CA SER A 90 18.72 0.67 -6.34
C SER A 90 17.82 0.35 -7.54
N LEU A 91 16.57 0.84 -7.54
CA LEU A 91 15.58 0.65 -8.61
C LEU A 91 15.82 1.57 -9.81
#